data_AF-A0A842KCW9-F1
#
_entry.id   AF-A0A842KCW9-F1
#
_cell.length_a   1.000
_cell.length_b   1.000
_cell.length_c   1.000
_cell.angle_alpha   90.00
_cell.angle_beta   90.00
_cell.angle_gamma   90.00
#
_symmetry.space_group_name_H-M   'P 1'
#
loop_
_entity.id
_entity.type
_entity.pdbx_description
1 polymer ?
#
loop_
_entity_poly.entity_id
_entity_poly.type
_entity_poly.pdbx_seq_one_letter_code
_entity_poly.pdbx_strand_id
1 'polypeptide(L)'
;MKNKGILETPVQYLIMIIIASLAISIISFALYKTWRNYRIEEAEKEIRKIISEANLMAAQAEEGTRKSMEVNIGKDVSFVEIRDKSIRIVMKWNENRVLYSDVNLRCDQKIYPGKNFLTLELKKNGEKYVEIQVGE
;
A
#
# COMPACT_ATOMS: atom_id res chain seq x y z
N MET A 1 35.56 35.47 43.64
CA MET A 1 34.42 34.66 43.15
C MET A 1 33.61 35.50 42.17
N LYS A 2 33.70 35.25 40.85
CA LYS A 2 32.73 35.67 39.80
C LYS A 2 33.32 35.35 38.42
N ASN A 3 33.23 34.08 38.01
CA ASN A 3 33.44 33.64 36.61
C ASN A 3 32.38 32.60 36.18
N LYS A 4 31.32 32.40 36.96
CA LYS A 4 30.28 31.39 36.68
C LYS A 4 29.22 31.86 35.66
N GLY A 5 29.00 33.16 35.49
CA GLY A 5 27.92 33.68 34.62
C GLY A 5 28.23 33.73 33.11
N ILE A 6 29.50 33.74 32.69
CA ILE A 6 29.87 33.89 31.27
C ILE A 6 29.91 32.53 30.54
N LEU A 7 30.15 31.43 31.26
CA LEU A 7 30.19 30.07 30.71
C LEU A 7 28.85 29.31 30.85
N GLU A 8 27.99 29.67 31.81
CA GLU A 8 26.69 29.02 32.00
C GLU A 8 25.73 29.24 30.83
N THR A 9 25.71 30.45 30.27
CA THR A 9 24.79 30.80 29.18
C THR A 9 25.10 30.05 27.87
N PRO A 10 26.35 29.99 27.37
CA PRO A 10 26.70 29.17 26.21
C PRO A 10 26.43 27.67 26.38
N VAL A 11 26.70 27.12 27.57
CA VAL A 11 26.46 25.70 27.86
C VAL A 11 24.96 25.38 27.87
N GLN A 12 24.12 26.26 28.43
CA GLN A 12 22.66 26.11 28.38
C GLN A 12 22.12 26.15 26.95
N TYR A 13 22.62 27.07 26.10
CA TYR A 13 22.24 27.08 24.68
C TYR A 13 22.64 25.80 23.95
N LEU A 14 23.83 25.27 24.23
CA LEU A 14 24.30 24.02 23.64
C LEU A 14 23.43 22.83 24.06
N ILE A 15 23.05 22.76 25.35
CA ILE A 15 22.10 21.75 25.84
C ILE A 15 20.73 21.90 25.16
N MET A 16 20.21 23.13 25.02
CA MET A 16 18.94 23.38 24.34
C MET A 16 18.98 22.96 22.87
N ILE A 17 20.08 23.20 22.15
CA ILE A 17 20.26 22.76 20.76
C ILE A 17 20.27 21.23 20.68
N ILE A 18 20.92 20.54 21.61
CA ILE A 18 20.91 19.07 21.67
C ILE A 18 19.49 18.55 21.89
N ILE A 19 18.76 19.12 22.85
CA ILE A 19 17.38 18.70 23.13
C ILE A 19 16.47 18.97 21.92
N ALA A 20 16.60 20.14 21.29
CA ALA A 20 15.83 20.49 20.10
C ALA A 20 16.12 19.56 18.92
N SER A 21 17.38 19.22 18.67
CA SER A 21 17.76 18.30 17.58
C SER A 21 17.24 16.88 17.82
N LEU A 22 17.27 16.39 19.06
CA LEU A 22 16.64 15.12 19.44
C LEU A 22 15.12 15.15 19.22
N ALA A 23 14.45 16.23 19.66
CA ALA A 23 13.01 16.39 19.49
C ALA A 23 12.61 16.39 18.00
N ILE A 24 13.32 17.16 17.17
CA ILE A 24 13.09 17.20 15.71
C ILE A 24 13.28 15.81 15.12
N SER A 25 14.35 15.11 15.49
CA SER A 25 14.64 13.77 14.96
C SER A 25 13.53 12.77 15.26
N ILE A 26 12.98 12.79 16.49
CA ILE A 26 11.86 11.93 16.89
C ILE A 26 10.60 12.26 16.08
N ILE A 27 10.28 13.56 15.94
CA ILE A 27 9.12 14.01 15.18
C ILE A 27 9.25 13.62 13.71
N SER A 28 10.42 13.85 13.10
CA SER A 28 10.68 13.47 11.71
C SER A 28 10.51 11.97 11.49
N PHE A 29 11.00 11.14 12.43
CA PHE A 29 10.82 9.69 12.36
C PHE A 29 9.35 9.28 12.48
N ALA A 30 8.61 9.87 13.42
CA ALA A 30 7.19 9.61 13.61
C ALA A 30 6.38 10.00 12.36
N LEU A 31 6.62 11.19 11.80
CA LEU A 31 5.98 11.66 10.58
C LEU A 31 6.27 10.72 9.40
N TYR A 32 7.53 10.30 9.24
CA TYR A 32 7.92 9.36 8.19
C TYR A 32 7.19 8.02 8.30
N LYS A 33 7.09 7.46 9.52
CA LYS A 33 6.36 6.21 9.77
C LYS A 33 4.87 6.35 9.48
N THR A 34 4.24 7.42 9.97
CA THR A 34 2.82 7.70 9.72
C THR A 34 2.53 7.86 8.24
N TRP A 35 3.37 8.59 7.51
CA TRP A 35 3.24 8.75 6.07
C TRP A 35 3.34 7.40 5.33
N ARG A 36 4.30 6.54 5.70
CA ARG A 36 4.41 5.19 5.11
C ARG A 36 3.17 4.34 5.37
N ASN A 37 2.65 4.35 6.59
CA ASN A 37 1.44 3.61 6.94
C ASN A 37 0.24 4.09 6.13
N TYR A 38 0.06 5.41 6.02
CA TYR A 38 -1.00 6.00 5.21
C TYR A 38 -0.94 5.56 3.75
N ARG A 39 0.27 5.51 3.15
CA ARG A 39 0.45 5.04 1.77
C ARG A 39 0.15 3.55 1.59
N ILE A 40 0.45 2.74 2.60
CA ILE A 40 0.11 1.32 2.59
C ILE A 40 -1.41 1.15 2.64
N GLU A 41 -2.08 1.87 3.55
CA GLU A 41 -3.55 1.83 3.68
C GLU A 41 -4.26 2.30 2.40
N GLU A 42 -3.73 3.33 1.74
CA GLU A 42 -4.25 3.81 0.45
C GLU A 42 -4.14 2.72 -0.63
N ALA A 43 -3.00 2.04 -0.73
CA ALA A 43 -2.83 0.92 -1.65
C ALA A 43 -3.74 -0.25 -1.31
N GLU A 44 -3.87 -0.60 -0.02
CA GLU A 44 -4.79 -1.65 0.42
C GLU A 44 -6.25 -1.33 0.06
N LYS A 45 -6.66 -0.07 0.20
CA LYS A 45 -8.02 0.37 -0.14
C LYS A 45 -8.34 0.13 -1.61
N GLU A 46 -7.41 0.44 -2.51
CA GLU A 46 -7.59 0.21 -3.94
C GLU A 46 -7.62 -1.29 -4.28
N ILE A 47 -6.77 -2.10 -3.66
CA ILE A 47 -6.80 -3.57 -3.85
C ILE A 47 -8.05 -4.22 -3.26
N ARG A 48 -8.57 -3.71 -2.14
CA ARG A 48 -9.83 -4.19 -1.56
C ARG A 48 -11.01 -3.98 -2.50
N LYS A 49 -10.98 -2.97 -3.38
CA LYS A 49 -12.02 -2.81 -4.42
C LYS A 49 -11.98 -3.97 -5.41
N ILE A 50 -10.79 -4.38 -5.85
CA ILE A 50 -10.61 -5.54 -6.76
C ILE A 50 -11.15 -6.81 -6.08
N ILE A 51 -10.75 -7.05 -4.83
CA ILE A 51 -11.21 -8.23 -4.06
C ILE A 51 -12.72 -8.21 -3.89
N SER A 52 -13.28 -7.07 -3.48
CA SER A 52 -14.73 -6.91 -3.28
C SER A 52 -15.49 -7.20 -4.57
N GLU A 53 -15.02 -6.67 -5.69
CA GLU A 53 -15.68 -6.87 -6.98
C GLU A 53 -15.57 -8.33 -7.44
N ALA A 54 -14.40 -8.94 -7.31
CA ALA A 54 -14.20 -10.34 -7.64
C ALA A 54 -15.08 -11.26 -6.80
N ASN A 55 -15.20 -11.00 -5.50
CA ASN A 55 -16.09 -11.73 -4.60
C ASN A 55 -17.57 -11.55 -4.99
N LEU A 56 -17.98 -10.34 -5.36
CA LEU A 56 -19.35 -10.06 -5.83
C LEU A 56 -19.66 -10.79 -7.14
N MET A 57 -18.75 -10.75 -8.11
CA MET A 57 -18.86 -11.51 -9.35
C MET A 57 -18.95 -13.01 -9.07
N ALA A 58 -18.10 -13.53 -8.17
CA ALA A 58 -18.13 -14.93 -7.79
C ALA A 58 -19.45 -15.34 -7.11
N ALA A 59 -20.08 -14.45 -6.35
CA ALA A 59 -21.34 -14.73 -5.67
C ALA A 59 -22.57 -14.61 -6.59
N GLN A 60 -22.60 -13.62 -7.49
CA GLN A 60 -23.83 -13.21 -8.16
C GLN A 60 -23.79 -13.30 -9.69
N ALA A 61 -22.61 -13.28 -10.30
CA ALA A 61 -22.49 -13.25 -11.74
C ALA A 61 -22.52 -14.65 -12.37
N GLU A 62 -23.02 -14.68 -13.61
CA GLU A 62 -22.98 -15.86 -14.47
C GLU A 62 -21.58 -16.04 -15.07
N GLU A 63 -21.24 -17.27 -15.42
CA GLU A 63 -19.98 -17.58 -16.09
C GLU A 63 -19.84 -16.79 -17.40
N GLY A 64 -18.62 -16.30 -17.68
CA GLY A 64 -18.34 -15.45 -18.83
C GLY A 64 -18.68 -13.97 -18.62
N THR A 65 -19.25 -13.59 -17.46
CA THR A 65 -19.47 -12.18 -17.13
C THR A 65 -18.13 -11.45 -17.05
N ARG A 66 -18.04 -10.32 -17.77
CA ARG A 66 -16.89 -9.42 -17.78
C ARG A 66 -17.26 -8.09 -17.16
N LYS A 67 -16.37 -7.55 -16.34
CA LYS A 67 -16.48 -6.20 -15.79
C LYS A 67 -15.14 -5.49 -15.87
N SER A 68 -15.15 -4.29 -16.44
CA SER A 68 -13.98 -3.43 -16.44
C SER A 68 -14.07 -2.41 -15.30
N MET A 69 -12.95 -2.18 -14.62
CA MET A 69 -12.84 -1.18 -13.56
C MET A 69 -11.50 -0.46 -13.65
N GLU A 70 -11.49 0.83 -13.31
CA GLU A 70 -10.27 1.59 -13.12
C GLU A 70 -9.76 1.39 -11.69
N VAL A 71 -8.47 1.10 -11.55
CA VAL A 71 -7.77 1.04 -10.26
C VAL A 71 -6.57 1.98 -10.32
N ASN A 72 -6.44 2.83 -9.31
CA ASN A 72 -5.33 3.76 -9.21
C ASN A 72 -4.31 3.25 -8.19
N ILE A 73 -3.27 2.57 -8.66
CA ILE A 73 -2.20 2.09 -7.80
C ILE A 73 -1.26 3.24 -7.47
N GLY A 74 -1.17 3.59 -6.18
CA GLY A 74 -0.35 4.70 -5.71
C GLY A 74 1.12 4.59 -6.14
N LYS A 75 1.75 5.72 -6.46
CA LYS A 75 3.14 5.83 -6.93
C LYS A 75 4.21 5.24 -6.00
N ASP A 76 3.86 5.00 -4.74
CA ASP A 76 4.74 4.49 -3.68
C ASP A 76 4.76 2.95 -3.64
N VAL A 77 3.86 2.31 -4.38
CA VAL A 77 3.89 0.88 -4.68
C VAL A 77 5.00 0.61 -5.70
N SER A 78 5.65 -0.55 -5.61
CA SER A 78 6.57 -1.06 -6.62
C SER A 78 5.83 -1.91 -7.64
N PHE A 79 5.08 -2.90 -7.16
CA PHE A 79 4.15 -3.69 -7.98
C PHE A 79 3.13 -4.40 -7.08
N VAL A 80 2.06 -4.87 -7.70
CA VAL A 80 1.07 -5.77 -7.10
C VAL A 80 1.09 -7.09 -7.85
N GLU A 81 1.08 -8.18 -7.10
CA GLU A 81 1.10 -9.55 -7.62
C GLU A 81 -0.12 -10.30 -7.10
N ILE A 82 -0.88 -10.92 -8.00
CA ILE A 82 -2.08 -11.68 -7.68
C ILE A 82 -1.80 -13.15 -7.94
N ARG A 83 -1.98 -14.00 -6.93
CA ARG A 83 -1.81 -15.45 -7.01
C ARG A 83 -2.88 -16.14 -6.18
N ASP A 84 -3.76 -16.87 -6.87
CA ASP A 84 -4.88 -17.59 -6.28
C ASP A 84 -5.71 -16.69 -5.35
N LYS A 85 -5.85 -17.05 -4.08
CA LYS A 85 -6.60 -16.26 -3.10
C LYS A 85 -5.81 -15.09 -2.51
N SER A 86 -4.57 -14.87 -2.92
CA SER A 86 -3.69 -13.87 -2.33
C SER A 86 -3.34 -12.75 -3.30
N ILE A 87 -3.36 -11.52 -2.78
CA ILE A 87 -2.86 -10.34 -3.48
C ILE A 87 -1.76 -9.73 -2.64
N ARG A 88 -0.55 -9.71 -3.18
CA ARG A 88 0.63 -9.13 -2.55
C ARG A 88 0.89 -7.73 -3.11
N ILE A 89 0.92 -6.75 -2.22
CA ILE A 89 1.36 -5.38 -2.49
C ILE A 89 2.80 -5.24 -2.03
N VAL A 90 3.70 -4.84 -2.94
CA VAL A 90 5.11 -4.58 -2.61
C VAL A 90 5.36 -3.09 -2.72
N MET A 91 5.77 -2.45 -1.62
CA MET A 91 6.11 -1.03 -1.58
C MET A 91 7.55 -0.79 -2.06
N LYS A 92 7.85 0.43 -2.53
CA LYS A 92 9.21 0.80 -2.98
C LYS A 92 10.31 0.69 -1.92
N TRP A 93 9.93 0.69 -0.64
CA TRP A 93 10.84 0.52 0.50
C TRP A 93 10.88 -0.93 1.04
N ASN A 94 10.52 -1.92 0.21
CA ASN A 94 10.56 -3.35 0.51
C ASN A 94 9.63 -3.84 1.63
N GLU A 95 8.68 -3.02 2.07
CA GLU A 95 7.58 -3.51 2.91
C GLU A 95 6.52 -4.16 2.03
N ASN A 96 5.96 -5.26 2.49
CA ASN A 96 4.91 -5.97 1.78
C ASN A 96 3.65 -6.12 2.65
N ARG A 97 2.51 -6.19 1.96
CA ARG A 97 1.22 -6.54 2.53
C ARG A 97 0.57 -7.61 1.67
N VAL A 98 -0.08 -8.56 2.31
CA VAL A 98 -0.82 -9.62 1.64
C VAL A 98 -2.27 -9.52 2.07
N LEU A 99 -3.15 -9.37 1.10
CA LEU A 99 -4.59 -9.38 1.26
C LEU A 99 -5.13 -10.69 0.69
N TYR A 100 -6.25 -11.15 1.25
CA TYR A 100 -6.88 -12.40 0.84
C TYR A 100 -8.27 -12.17 0.27
N SER A 101 -8.60 -12.97 -0.74
CA SER A 101 -9.90 -13.05 -1.42
C SER A 101 -10.57 -14.37 -1.05
N ASP A 102 -11.90 -14.39 -1.05
CA ASP A 102 -12.65 -15.63 -0.80
C ASP A 102 -12.68 -16.52 -2.05
N VAL A 103 -12.66 -15.87 -3.23
CA VAL A 103 -12.55 -16.52 -4.54
C VAL A 103 -11.10 -16.58 -5.02
N ASN A 104 -10.79 -17.61 -5.80
CA ASN A 104 -9.53 -17.71 -6.52
C ASN A 104 -9.43 -16.62 -7.59
N LEU A 105 -8.29 -15.93 -7.62
CA LEU A 105 -7.95 -14.91 -8.60
C LEU A 105 -6.78 -15.41 -9.45
N ARG A 106 -6.80 -15.10 -10.75
CA ARG A 106 -5.68 -15.34 -11.65
C ARG A 106 -5.32 -14.07 -12.39
N CYS A 107 -4.05 -13.71 -12.35
CA CYS A 107 -3.50 -12.63 -13.14
C CYS A 107 -2.11 -13.04 -13.60
N ASP A 108 -1.88 -13.04 -14.92
CA ASP A 108 -0.59 -13.46 -15.49
C ASP A 108 0.47 -12.36 -15.41
N GLN A 109 0.07 -11.13 -15.04
CA GLN A 109 0.92 -9.96 -15.04
C GLN A 109 0.94 -9.28 -13.68
N LYS A 110 2.04 -8.59 -13.39
CA LYS A 110 2.12 -7.68 -12.25
C LYS A 110 1.45 -6.36 -12.61
N ILE A 111 0.71 -5.80 -11.66
CA ILE A 111 0.10 -4.48 -11.82
C ILE A 111 1.09 -3.45 -11.29
N TYR A 112 1.44 -2.48 -12.14
CA TYR A 112 2.40 -1.43 -11.81
C TYR A 112 1.71 -0.13 -11.35
N PRO A 113 2.43 0.80 -10.70
CA PRO A 113 1.86 2.05 -10.23
C PRO A 113 1.26 2.89 -11.37
N GLY A 114 0.16 3.57 -11.07
CA GLY A 114 -0.58 4.41 -12.01
C GLY A 114 -2.04 4.01 -12.12
N LYS A 115 -2.72 4.65 -13.07
CA LYS A 115 -4.09 4.28 -13.46
C LYS A 115 -4.01 3.04 -14.34
N ASN A 116 -4.62 1.96 -13.88
CA ASN A 116 -4.70 0.71 -14.61
C ASN A 116 -6.18 0.41 -14.87
N PHE A 117 -6.51 0.01 -16.10
CA PHE A 117 -7.82 -0.54 -16.40
C PHE A 117 -7.76 -2.05 -16.25
N LEU A 118 -8.53 -2.59 -15.32
CA LEU A 118 -8.59 -4.02 -15.09
C LEU A 118 -9.89 -4.57 -15.65
N THR A 119 -9.81 -5.65 -16.42
CA THR A 119 -10.97 -6.44 -16.82
C THR A 119 -11.00 -7.71 -15.97
N LEU A 120 -12.06 -7.85 -15.19
CA LEU A 120 -12.36 -9.04 -14.42
C LEU A 120 -13.30 -9.90 -15.25
N GLU A 121 -12.96 -11.17 -15.42
CA GLU A 121 -13.80 -12.16 -16.11
C GLU A 121 -14.02 -13.36 -15.20
N LEU A 122 -15.28 -13.72 -15.00
CA LEU A 122 -15.63 -14.91 -14.23
C LEU A 122 -15.54 -16.16 -15.11
N LYS A 123 -14.66 -17.10 -14.74
CA LYS A 123 -14.50 -18.37 -15.45
C LYS A 123 -14.78 -19.55 -14.52
N LYS A 124 -15.23 -20.66 -15.11
CA LYS A 124 -15.42 -21.92 -14.38
C LYS A 124 -14.71 -23.04 -15.14
N ASN A 125 -13.58 -23.48 -14.62
CA ASN A 125 -12.90 -24.67 -15.15
C ASN A 125 -12.59 -25.61 -13.98
N GLY A 126 -13.57 -26.45 -13.64
CA GLY A 126 -13.60 -27.23 -12.39
C GLY A 126 -14.01 -26.38 -11.19
N GLU A 127 -13.22 -25.35 -10.85
CA GLU A 127 -13.51 -24.38 -9.78
C GLU A 127 -13.84 -22.99 -10.37
N LYS A 128 -14.67 -22.22 -9.66
CA LYS A 128 -15.03 -20.85 -10.03
C LYS A 128 -13.87 -19.91 -9.65
N TYR A 129 -13.34 -19.15 -10.62
CA TYR A 129 -12.27 -18.19 -10.40
C TYR A 129 -12.51 -16.92 -11.21
N VAL A 130 -11.87 -15.82 -10.79
CA VAL A 130 -11.89 -14.55 -11.51
C VAL A 130 -10.54 -14.34 -12.18
N GLU A 131 -10.53 -14.27 -13.49
CA GLU A 131 -9.36 -13.87 -14.27
C GLU A 131 -9.30 -12.34 -14.32
N ILE A 132 -8.13 -11.79 -14.04
CA ILE A 132 -7.86 -10.36 -14.04
C ILE A 132 -6.87 -10.08 -15.14
N GLN A 133 -7.30 -9.30 -16.13
CA GLN A 133 -6.47 -8.84 -17.23
C GLN A 133 -6.18 -7.35 -17.03
N VAL A 134 -4.92 -6.97 -17.19
CA VAL A 134 -4.48 -5.57 -17.15
C VAL A 134 -4.57 -5.03 -18.57
N GLY A 135 -5.50 -4.12 -18.81
CA GLY A 135 -5.58 -3.34 -20.04
C GLY A 135 -4.58 -2.19 -20.01
N GLU A 136 -4.05 -1.86 -21.19
CA GLU A 136 -3.23 -0.66 -21.43
C GLU A 136 -4.02 0.64 -21.25
#